data_AF-A0A925V4A2-F1
#
_entry.id   AF-A0A925V4A2-F1
#
_cell.length_a   1.000
_cell.length_b   1.000
_cell.length_c   1.000
_cell.angle_alpha   90.00
_cell.angle_beta   90.00
_cell.angle_gamma   90.00
#
_symmetry.space_group_name_H-M   'P 1'
#
loop_
_entity.id
_entity.type
_entity.pdbx_description
1 polymer ?
#
loop_
_entity_poly.entity_id
_entity_poly.type
_entity_poly.pdbx_seq_one_letter_code
_entity_poly.pdbx_strand_id
1 'polypeptide(L)'
;MQTTLWATLTANGNYQRNDPEFPPRPEALADFAAHVRDHGNFIVGRTTFEQFARQPAGRAPDGEGLGTPTIVVVTRATIPGVLAATSPAHALEL
;
A
#
# COMPACT_ATOMS: atom_id res chain seq x y z
N MET A 1 14.69 5.90 13.25
CA MET A 1 13.40 5.42 12.75
C MET A 1 13.64 4.12 12.00
N GLN A 2 12.79 3.11 12.18
CA GLN A 2 12.90 1.85 11.44
C GLN A 2 11.98 1.91 10.22
N THR A 3 12.50 1.49 9.06
CA THR A 3 11.73 1.43 7.81
C THR A 3 11.65 -0.02 7.37
N THR A 4 10.44 -0.50 7.12
CA THR A 4 10.18 -1.88 6.67
C THR A 4 9.73 -1.87 5.22
N LEU A 5 10.35 -2.69 4.37
CA LEU A 5 9.84 -2.98 3.03
C LEU A 5 8.95 -4.21 3.10
N TRP A 6 7.65 -4.04 2.85
CA TRP A 6 6.70 -5.14 2.72
C TRP A 6 6.34 -5.33 1.24
N ALA A 7 6.53 -6.54 0.71
CA ALA A 7 6.22 -6.86 -0.68
C ALA A 7 5.94 -8.34 -0.88
N THR A 8 5.01 -8.66 -1.77
CA THR A 8 4.82 -10.02 -2.29
C THR A 8 5.48 -10.17 -3.65
N LEU A 9 6.24 -11.25 -3.81
CA LEU A 9 6.98 -11.54 -5.03
C LEU A 9 6.69 -12.98 -5.45
N THR A 10 6.66 -13.24 -6.75
CA THR A 10 6.80 -14.60 -7.29
C THR A 10 8.20 -15.14 -7.03
N ALA A 11 8.43 -16.44 -7.23
CA ALA A 11 9.72 -17.08 -7.00
C ALA A 11 10.88 -16.47 -7.82
N ASN A 12 10.59 -15.87 -8.98
CA ASN A 12 11.57 -15.16 -9.80
C ASN A 12 11.68 -13.64 -9.48
N GLY A 13 11.08 -13.19 -8.38
CA GLY A 13 11.17 -11.79 -7.94
C GLY A 13 10.23 -10.84 -8.68
N ASN A 14 9.24 -11.32 -9.44
CA ASN A 14 8.26 -10.45 -10.06
C ASN A 14 7.21 -10.01 -9.03
N TYR A 15 6.99 -8.71 -8.92
CA TYR A 15 5.98 -8.08 -8.06
C TYR A 15 4.84 -7.44 -8.87
N GLN A 16 4.84 -7.61 -10.19
CA GLN A 16 3.96 -6.89 -11.11
C GLN A 16 2.86 -7.81 -11.68
N ARG A 17 1.63 -7.62 -11.18
CA ARG A 17 0.29 -7.92 -11.73
C ARG A 17 -0.74 -7.89 -10.58
N ASN A 18 -0.88 -6.75 -9.92
CA ASN A 18 -1.98 -6.54 -8.96
C ASN A 18 -2.97 -5.60 -9.62
N ASP A 19 -3.88 -6.19 -10.38
CA ASP A 19 -5.01 -5.52 -11.03
C ASP A 19 -6.29 -6.29 -10.67
N PRO A 20 -7.49 -5.77 -10.98
CA PRO A 20 -8.72 -6.48 -10.66
C PRO A 20 -8.86 -7.87 -11.29
N GLU A 21 -8.13 -8.18 -12.38
CA GLU A 21 -8.11 -9.49 -13.03
C GLU A 21 -7.21 -10.49 -12.27
N PHE A 22 -6.15 -9.99 -11.64
CA PHE A 22 -5.21 -10.75 -10.83
C PHE A 22 -5.06 -10.09 -9.44
N PRO A 23 -6.05 -10.25 -8.54
CA PRO A 23 -5.96 -9.65 -7.22
C PRO A 23 -4.82 -10.28 -6.39
N PRO A 24 -4.27 -9.55 -5.40
CA PRO A 24 -3.39 -10.14 -4.41
C PRO A 24 -4.04 -11.36 -3.77
N ARG A 25 -3.23 -12.36 -3.40
CA ARG A 25 -3.77 -13.52 -2.69
C ARG A 25 -4.40 -13.08 -1.36
N PRO A 26 -5.51 -13.68 -0.94
CA PRO A 26 -6.18 -13.35 0.32
C PRO A 26 -5.23 -13.32 1.52
N GLU A 27 -4.36 -14.31 1.65
CA GLU A 27 -3.41 -14.42 2.76
C GLU A 27 -2.38 -13.27 2.79
N ALA A 28 -1.93 -12.81 1.62
CA ALA A 28 -1.00 -11.70 1.51
C ALA A 28 -1.67 -10.37 1.88
N LEU A 29 -2.94 -10.20 1.49
CA LEU A 29 -3.70 -9.01 1.85
C LEU A 29 -3.98 -8.95 3.36
N ALA A 30 -4.28 -10.10 3.99
CA ALA A 30 -4.45 -10.21 5.44
C ALA A 30 -3.18 -9.83 6.20
N ASP A 31 -2.03 -10.37 5.77
CA ASP A 31 -0.72 -10.09 6.38
C ASP A 31 -0.35 -8.59 6.25
N PHE A 32 -0.54 -8.01 5.07
CA PHE A 32 -0.37 -6.58 4.84
C PHE A 32 -1.25 -5.74 5.77
N ALA A 33 -2.54 -6.09 5.87
CA ALA A 33 -3.48 -5.37 6.73
C ALA A 33 -3.10 -5.47 8.22
N ALA A 34 -2.54 -6.60 8.66
CA ALA A 34 -2.00 -6.73 10.01
C ALA A 34 -0.79 -5.79 10.24
N HIS A 35 0.16 -5.75 9.30
CA HIS A 35 1.30 -4.82 9.37
C HIS A 35 0.87 -3.34 9.38
N VAL A 36 -0.09 -2.97 8.53
CA VAL A 36 -0.59 -1.59 8.48
C VAL A 36 -1.30 -1.21 9.78
N ARG A 37 -2.05 -2.14 10.40
CA ARG A 37 -2.69 -1.89 11.70
C ARG A 37 -1.67 -1.75 12.84
N ASP A 38 -0.61 -2.56 12.84
CA ASP A 38 0.44 -2.51 13.86
C ASP A 38 1.27 -1.21 13.79
N HIS A 39 1.56 -0.72 12.58
CA HIS A 39 2.41 0.46 12.38
C HIS A 39 1.64 1.76 12.14
N GLY A 40 0.37 1.71 11.75
CA GLY A 40 -0.51 2.86 11.54
C GLY A 40 -0.20 3.72 10.30
N ASN A 41 0.77 3.32 9.47
CA ASN A 41 1.13 4.05 8.25
C ASN A 41 1.72 3.14 7.18
N PHE A 42 1.77 3.63 5.94
CA PHE A 42 2.58 3.05 4.88
C PHE A 42 2.85 4.05 3.74
N ILE A 43 3.90 3.76 2.96
CA ILE A 43 4.33 4.57 1.82
C ILE A 43 4.11 3.78 0.54
N VAL A 44 3.51 4.39 -0.48
CA VAL A 44 3.26 3.78 -1.80
C VAL A 44 3.52 4.75 -2.94
N GLY A 45 3.76 4.23 -4.15
CA GLY A 45 3.73 5.05 -5.37
C GLY A 45 2.31 5.38 -5.81
N ARG A 46 2.15 6.44 -6.63
CA ARG A 46 0.85 6.87 -7.19
C ARG A 46 0.05 5.73 -7.81
N THR A 47 0.66 4.96 -8.71
CA THR A 47 -0.06 3.89 -9.44
C THR A 47 -0.57 2.83 -8.47
N THR A 48 0.20 2.47 -7.45
CA THR A 48 -0.24 1.54 -6.40
C THR A 48 -1.42 2.11 -5.62
N PHE A 49 -1.36 3.38 -5.22
CA PHE A 49 -2.47 4.07 -4.55
C PHE A 49 -3.75 4.07 -5.38
N GLU A 50 -3.66 4.41 -6.67
CA GLU A 50 -4.80 4.42 -7.59
C GLU A 50 -5.41 3.02 -7.79
N GLN A 51 -4.57 1.98 -7.85
CA GLN A 51 -5.04 0.59 -7.96
C GLN A 51 -5.74 0.14 -6.66
N PHE A 52 -5.18 0.46 -5.49
CA PHE A 52 -5.83 0.19 -4.20
C PHE A 52 -7.18 0.88 -4.09
N ALA A 53 -7.30 2.14 -4.53
CA ALA A 53 -8.56 2.89 -4.50
C ALA A 53 -9.64 2.30 -5.44
N ARG A 54 -9.23 1.55 -6.48
CA ARG A 54 -10.14 0.88 -7.42
C ARG A 54 -10.57 -0.51 -6.98
N GLN A 55 -9.87 -1.11 -6.02
CA GLN A 55 -10.31 -2.38 -5.45
C GLN A 55 -11.55 -2.14 -4.58
N PRO A 56 -12.56 -3.03 -4.61
CA PRO A 56 -13.71 -2.94 -3.72
C PRO A 56 -13.20 -2.81 -2.28
N ALA A 57 -13.69 -1.80 -1.56
CA ALA A 57 -13.13 -1.33 -0.29
C ALA A 57 -12.65 -2.49 0.59
N GLY A 58 -11.35 -2.45 0.88
CA GLY A 58 -10.57 -3.53 1.47
C GLY A 58 -11.17 -4.07 2.76
N ARG A 59 -11.91 -5.16 2.64
CA ARG A 59 -11.91 -6.17 3.69
C ARG A 59 -10.73 -7.07 3.40
N ALA A 60 -9.76 -7.10 4.31
CA ALA A 60 -8.95 -8.30 4.39
C ALA A 60 -9.90 -9.51 4.59
N PRO A 61 -9.49 -10.73 4.24
CA PRO A 61 -10.35 -11.92 4.33
C PRO A 61 -10.96 -12.15 5.72
N ASP A 62 -10.38 -11.53 6.75
CA ASP A 62 -10.87 -11.52 8.14
C ASP A 62 -12.03 -10.54 8.40
N GLY A 63 -12.43 -9.74 7.40
CA GLY A 63 -13.50 -8.74 7.49
C GLY A 63 -13.05 -7.40 8.07
N GLU A 64 -11.79 -7.27 8.49
CA GLU A 64 -11.21 -6.03 8.97
C GLU A 64 -10.50 -5.30 7.82
N GLY A 65 -10.71 -3.99 7.72
CA GLY A 65 -10.00 -3.19 6.73
C GLY A 65 -8.61 -2.78 7.20
N LEU A 66 -7.97 -1.88 6.45
CA LEU A 66 -6.69 -1.27 6.85
C LEU A 66 -6.82 -0.34 8.07
N GLY A 67 -8.03 -0.10 8.59
CA GLY A 67 -8.32 0.95 9.57
C GLY A 67 -8.27 2.34 8.92
N THR A 68 -7.69 3.31 9.63
CA THR A 68 -7.45 4.68 9.12
C THR A 68 -5.95 5.00 9.13
N PRO A 69 -5.13 4.31 8.32
CA PRO A 69 -3.69 4.50 8.34
C PRO A 69 -3.30 5.82 7.66
N THR A 70 -2.17 6.40 8.06
CA THR A 70 -1.55 7.49 7.30
C THR A 70 -0.91 6.91 6.04
N ILE A 71 -1.39 7.34 4.87
CA ILE A 71 -0.87 6.91 3.58
C ILE A 71 -0.04 8.04 2.97
N VAL A 72 1.25 7.80 2.74
CA VAL A 72 2.12 8.72 2.02
C VAL A 72 2.27 8.25 0.58
N VAL A 73 1.94 9.11 -0.38
CA VAL A 73 2.05 8.79 -1.81
C VAL A 73 3.28 9.46 -2.41
N VAL A 74 4.22 8.66 -2.90
CA VAL A 74 5.39 9.16 -3.63
C VAL A 74 4.97 9.49 -5.06
N THR A 75 4.97 10.78 -5.37
CA THR A 75 4.53 11.31 -6.66
C THR A 75 5.06 12.72 -6.90
N ARG A 76 5.30 13.07 -8.17
CA ARG A 76 5.56 14.47 -8.58
C ARG A 76 4.28 15.24 -8.94
N ALA A 77 3.15 14.56 -9.04
CA ALA A 77 1.86 15.17 -9.34
C ALA A 77 1.11 15.55 -8.07
N THR A 78 0.37 16.66 -8.11
CA THR A 78 -0.54 17.07 -7.03
C THR A 78 -1.79 16.18 -7.04
N ILE A 79 -2.12 15.60 -5.89
CA ILE A 79 -3.33 14.78 -5.70
C ILE A 79 -4.13 15.40 -4.54
N PRO A 80 -5.34 15.94 -4.78
CA PRO A 80 -6.15 16.55 -3.73
C PRO A 80 -6.47 15.56 -2.60
N GLY A 81 -6.30 15.99 -1.34
CA GLY A 81 -6.65 15.20 -0.16
C GLY A 81 -5.70 14.04 0.16
N VAL A 82 -4.53 13.97 -0.50
CA VAL A 82 -3.53 12.92 -0.28
C VAL A 82 -2.24 13.52 0.26
N LEU A 83 -1.69 12.93 1.32
CA LEU A 83 -0.35 13.27 1.82
C LEU A 83 0.68 12.76 0.80
N ALA A 84 1.35 13.68 0.12
CA ALA A 84 2.23 13.35 -1.00
C ALA A 84 3.68 13.79 -0.74
N ALA A 85 4.62 12.94 -1.12
CA ALA A 85 6.06 13.22 -1.11
C ALA A 85 6.61 13.20 -2.53
N THR A 86 7.51 14.13 -2.85
CA THR A 86 8.12 14.26 -4.18
C THR A 86 9.24 13.24 -4.45
N SER A 87 9.72 12.55 -3.42
CA SER A 87 10.75 11.50 -3.50
C SER A 87 10.60 10.48 -2.37
N PRO A 88 11.19 9.27 -2.51
CA PRO A 88 11.22 8.31 -1.40
C PRO A 88 11.93 8.84 -0.15
N ALA A 89 13.00 9.63 -0.30
CA ALA A 89 13.72 10.20 0.84
C ALA A 89 12.83 11.19 1.62
N HIS A 90 12.12 12.08 0.91
CA HIS A 90 11.17 12.99 1.53
C HIS A 90 10.03 12.23 2.23
N ALA A 91 9.57 11.11 1.65
CA ALA A 91 8.51 10.31 2.27
C ALA A 91 8.91 9.70 3.63
N LEU A 92 10.20 9.48 3.88
CA LEU A 92 10.70 8.96 5.16
C LEU A 92 10.81 10.04 6.25
N GLU A 93 10.64 11.31 5.89
CA GLU A 93 10.68 12.46 6.79
C GLU A 93 9.28 12.97 7.18
N LEU A 94 8.22 12.42 6.56
CA LEU A 94 6.80 12.72 6.82
C LEU A 94 6.23 11.74 7.86
#